data_AF-D5Q740-F1
#
_entry.id   AF-D5Q740-F1
#
_cell.length_a   1.000
_cell.length_b   1.000
_cell.length_c   1.000
_cell.angle_alpha   90.00
_cell.angle_beta   90.00
_cell.angle_gamma   90.00
#
_symmetry.space_group_name_H-M   'P 1'
#
loop_
_entity.id
_entity.type
_entity.pdbx_description
1 polymer ?
#
loop_
_entity_poly.entity_id
_entity_poly.type
_entity_poly.pdbx_seq_one_letter_code
_entity_poly.pdbx_strand_id
1 'polypeptide(L)' 'LDKMSREDAIEDAKKEAVNKALKAGAKEDTIEVLNIEDVPLAYLPGNALLIKVKVVGDLI' A
#
# COMPACT_ATOMS: atom_id res chain seq x y z
N LEU A 1 1.20 8.55 -20.35
CA LEU A 1 1.18 7.73 -19.13
C LEU A 1 1.13 8.69 -17.97
N ASP A 2 -0.05 8.89 -17.41
CA ASP A 2 -0.28 9.77 -16.27
C ASP A 2 0.74 9.49 -15.16
N LYS A 3 1.52 10.52 -14.82
CA LYS A 3 2.46 10.48 -13.71
C LYS A 3 1.62 10.55 -12.43
N MET A 4 1.14 9.41 -11.96
CA MET A 4 0.64 9.28 -10.60
C MET A 4 1.72 9.82 -9.66
N SER A 5 1.36 10.76 -8.79
CA SER A 5 2.32 11.26 -7.81
C SER A 5 2.67 10.15 -6.82
N ARG A 6 3.79 10.31 -6.11
CA ARG A 6 4.18 9.34 -5.08
C ARG A 6 3.09 9.24 -4.01
N GLU A 7 2.51 10.37 -3.65
CA GLU A 7 1.45 10.48 -2.65
C GLU A 7 0.19 9.74 -3.09
N ASP A 8 -0.23 9.92 -4.35
CA ASP A 8 -1.36 9.20 -4.92
C ASP A 8 -1.11 7.68 -4.89
N ALA A 9 0.09 7.26 -5.28
CA ALA A 9 0.47 5.84 -5.32
C ALA A 9 0.47 5.20 -3.92
N ILE A 10 0.87 5.95 -2.89
CA ILE A 10 0.78 5.52 -1.48
C ILE A 10 -0.68 5.39 -1.06
N GLU A 11 -1.53 6.37 -1.39
CA GLU A 11 -2.95 6.32 -1.04
C GLU A 11 -3.66 5.14 -1.68
N ASP A 12 -3.39 4.87 -2.96
CA ASP A 12 -3.99 3.76 -3.68
C ASP A 12 -3.53 2.41 -3.09
N ALA A 13 -2.24 2.25 -2.85
CA ALA A 13 -1.69 1.05 -2.21
C ALA A 13 -2.24 0.84 -0.79
N LYS A 14 -2.46 1.92 -0.01
CA LYS A 14 -3.13 1.85 1.30
C LYS A 14 -4.56 1.35 1.17
N LYS A 15 -5.35 1.95 0.26
CA LYS A 15 -6.74 1.55 0.01
C LYS A 15 -6.81 0.08 -0.39
N GLU A 16 -5.91 -0.38 -1.25
CA GLU A 16 -5.84 -1.78 -1.64
C GLU A 16 -5.49 -2.70 -0.47
N ALA A 17 -4.50 -2.33 0.34
CA ALA A 17 -4.07 -3.10 1.50
C ALA A 17 -5.19 -3.23 2.55
N VAL A 18 -5.89 -2.14 2.88
CA VAL A 18 -7.05 -2.14 3.79
C VAL A 18 -8.14 -3.06 3.26
N ASN A 19 -8.50 -2.94 1.98
CA ASN A 19 -9.51 -3.81 1.36
C ASN A 19 -9.13 -5.30 1.42
N LYS A 20 -7.84 -5.63 1.26
CA LYS A 20 -7.35 -7.01 1.41
C LYS A 20 -7.49 -7.50 2.85
N ALA A 21 -7.16 -6.67 3.84
CA ALA A 21 -7.32 -7.01 5.24
C ALA A 21 -8.80 -7.24 5.61
N LEU A 22 -9.70 -6.34 5.19
CA LEU A 22 -11.15 -6.50 5.38
C LEU A 22 -11.66 -7.82 4.78
N LYS A 23 -11.26 -8.13 3.54
CA LYS A 23 -11.63 -9.39 2.87
C LYS A 23 -11.07 -10.62 3.57
N ALA A 24 -9.97 -10.48 4.30
CA ALA A 24 -9.39 -11.54 5.13
C ALA A 24 -10.07 -11.67 6.51
N GLY A 25 -11.05 -10.82 6.83
CA GLY A 25 -11.78 -10.84 8.10
C GLY A 25 -11.24 -9.87 9.14
N ALA A 26 -10.37 -8.92 8.77
CA ALA A 26 -9.95 -7.89 9.69
C ALA A 26 -11.13 -6.96 10.04
N LYS A 27 -11.22 -6.56 11.30
CA LYS A 27 -12.20 -5.60 11.81
C LYS A 27 -11.80 -4.19 11.39
N GLU A 28 -12.66 -3.49 10.65
CA GLU A 28 -12.36 -2.21 10.01
C GLU A 28 -11.75 -1.15 10.95
N ASP A 29 -12.30 -1.03 12.16
CA ASP A 29 -11.88 -0.05 13.17
C ASP A 29 -10.54 -0.40 13.85
N THR A 30 -9.99 -1.58 13.59
CA THR A 30 -8.68 -2.03 14.10
C THR A 30 -7.60 -2.01 13.03
N ILE A 31 -7.93 -1.64 11.78
CA ILE A 31 -6.95 -1.66 10.69
C ILE A 31 -6.01 -0.47 10.81
N GLU A 32 -4.73 -0.77 10.97
CA GLU A 32 -3.66 0.22 11.05
C GLU A 32 -2.57 -0.04 10.01
N VAL A 33 -1.96 1.04 9.50
CA VAL A 33 -0.82 0.95 8.60
C VAL A 33 0.44 0.70 9.41
N LEU A 34 0.98 -0.52 9.31
CA LEU A 34 2.20 -0.92 10.00
C LEU A 34 3.44 -0.31 9.35
N ASN A 35 3.51 -0.32 8.01
CA ASN A 35 4.68 0.18 7.30
C ASN A 35 4.39 0.59 5.86
N ILE A 36 5.16 1.56 5.36
CA ILE A 36 5.19 1.99 3.96
C ILE A 36 6.66 2.04 3.54
N GLU A 37 7.03 1.27 2.53
CA GLU A 37 8.41 1.18 2.03
C GLU A 37 8.46 1.55 0.55
N ASP A 38 9.43 2.40 0.18
CA ASP A 38 9.74 2.70 -1.21
C ASP A 38 10.98 1.94 -1.64
N VAL A 39 10.85 1.07 -2.64
CA VAL A 39 11.95 0.28 -3.17
C VAL A 39 12.28 0.76 -4.58
N PRO A 40 13.44 1.42 -4.80
CA PRO A 40 13.87 1.79 -6.15
C PRO A 40 14.08 0.56 -7.02
N LEU A 41 13.51 0.58 -8.23
CA LEU A 41 13.71 -0.47 -9.23
C LEU A 41 14.88 -0.08 -10.13
N ALA A 42 16.09 -0.41 -9.69
CA ALA A 42 17.36 0.00 -10.32
C ALA A 42 17.57 -0.46 -11.78
N TYR A 43 16.69 -1.30 -12.33
CA TYR A 43 16.82 -1.88 -13.66
C TYR A 43 15.69 -1.51 -14.63
N LEU A 44 14.72 -0.68 -14.19
CA LEU A 44 13.67 -0.18 -15.09
C LEU A 44 14.04 1.23 -15.58
N PRO A 45 14.05 1.50 -16.89
CA PRO A 45 14.28 2.84 -17.39
C PRO A 45 13.16 3.79 -16.94
N GLY A 46 13.56 4.93 -16.36
CA GLY A 46 12.66 5.84 -15.64
C GLY A 46 12.69 5.53 -14.14
N ASN A 47 12.77 6.56 -13.29
CA ASN A 47 12.81 6.45 -11.82
C ASN A 47 11.54 5.75 -11.26
N ALA A 48 11.44 4.44 -11.44
CA ALA A 48 10.34 3.63 -10.99
C ALA A 48 10.58 3.22 -9.53
N LEU A 49 9.56 3.43 -8.71
CA LEU A 49 9.54 3.06 -7.31
C LEU A 49 8.47 1.98 -7.13
N LEU A 50 8.83 0.91 -6.44
CA LEU A 50 7.87 -0.05 -5.91
C LEU A 50 7.47 0.37 -4.51
N ILE A 51 6.20 0.74 -4.33
CA ILE A 51 5.65 1.10 -3.03
C ILE A 51 5.04 -0.15 -2.39
N LYS A 52 5.46 -0.46 -1.17
CA LYS A 52 4.93 -1.57 -0.37
C LYS A 52 4.21 -1.00 0.84
N VAL A 53 2.92 -1.31 0.96
CA VAL A 53 2.12 -0.97 2.15
C VAL A 53 1.78 -2.24 2.91
N LYS A 54 2.04 -2.24 4.21
CA LYS A 54 1.65 -3.30 5.14
C LYS A 54 0.62 -2.74 6.10
N VAL A 55 -0.47 -3.48 6.28
CA VAL A 55 -1.52 -3.18 7.25
C VAL A 55 -1.72 -4.37 8.17
N VAL A 56 -2.21 -4.11 9.37
CA VAL A 56 -2.59 -5.10 10.37
C VAL A 56 -3.99 -4.77 10.88
N GLY A 57 -4.72 -5.76 11.35
CA GLY A 57 -6.03 -5.58 11.99
C GLY A 57 -6.44 -6.86 12.70
N ASP A 58 -7.31 -6.73 13.70
CA ASP A 58 -7.79 -7.84 14.51
C ASP A 58 -8.83 -8.66 13.71
N LEU A 59 -8.80 -9.98 13.86
CA LEU A 59 -9.73 -10.88 13.19
C LEU A 59 -11.08 -10.93 13.93
N ILE A 60 -12.18 -10.93 13.17
CA ILE A 60 -13.55 -11.15 13.70
C ILE A 60 -13.96 -12.62 13.71
#